data_AF-A0A537XWT0-F1
#
_entry.id   AF-A0A537XWT0-F1
#
_cell.length_a   1.000
_cell.length_b   1.000
_cell.length_c   1.000
_cell.angle_alpha   90.00
_cell.angle_beta   90.00
_cell.angle_gamma   90.00
#
_symmetry.space_group_name_H-M   'P 1'
#
loop_
_entity.id
_entity.type
_entity.pdbx_description
1 polymer ?
#
loop_
_entity_poly.entity_id
_entity_poly.type
_entity_poly.pdbx_seq_one_letter_code
_entity_poly.pdbx_strand_id
1 'polypeptide(L)' 'MVPCPYCLSQNAEGTLVCVICSRDIAIPATLMAERDELLRKRDIIREELHRARREIEMIRSRRKSR' A
#
# COMPACT_ATOMS: atom_id res chain seq x y z
N MET A 1 -13.12 15.94 -3.52
CA MET A 1 -13.92 15.10 -4.44
C MET A 1 -13.14 13.83 -4.73
N VAL A 2 -13.83 12.69 -4.86
CA VAL A 2 -13.22 11.37 -5.12
C VAL A 2 -13.75 10.77 -6.43
N PRO A 3 -12.89 10.22 -7.31
CA PRO A 3 -13.35 9.56 -8.52
C PRO A 3 -13.99 8.21 -8.18
N CYS A 4 -15.13 7.91 -8.82
CA CYS A 4 -15.71 6.58 -8.77
C CYS A 4 -14.74 5.57 -9.39
N PRO A 5 -14.37 4.47 -8.71
CA PRO A 5 -13.41 3.49 -9.22
C PRO A 5 -13.95 2.70 -10.43
N TYR A 6 -15.24 2.82 -10.73
CA TYR A 6 -15.88 2.09 -11.82
C TYR A 6 -16.09 2.94 -13.08
N CYS A 7 -16.68 4.13 -12.94
CA CYS A 7 -17.02 4.99 -14.07
C CYS A 7 -16.22 6.29 -14.14
N LEU A 8 -15.30 6.51 -13.20
CA LEU A 8 -14.39 7.67 -13.12
C LEU A 8 -15.08 9.04 -12.93
N SER A 9 -16.41 9.08 -12.80
CA SER A 9 -17.12 10.32 -12.46
C SER A 9 -16.70 10.83 -11.08
N GLN A 10 -16.67 12.15 -10.93
CA GLN A 10 -16.34 12.81 -9.67
C GLN A 10 -17.53 12.75 -8.71
N ASN A 11 -17.27 12.36 -7.46
CA ASN A 11 -18.26 12.33 -6.39
C ASN A 11 -17.76 13.16 -5.19
N ALA A 12 -18.69 13.60 -4.35
CA ALA A 12 -18.34 14.26 -3.10
C ALA A 12 -17.57 13.28 -2.18
N GLU A 13 -16.74 13.82 -1.30
CA GLU A 13 -16.10 12.99 -0.27
C GLU A 13 -17.17 12.42 0.67
N GLY A 14 -16.99 11.15 1.06
CA GLY A 14 -17.97 10.43 1.87
C GLY A 14 -19.21 9.96 1.12
N THR A 15 -19.33 10.17 -0.20
CA THR A 15 -20.40 9.58 -1.01
C THR A 15 -20.37 8.05 -0.90
N LEU A 16 -21.50 7.46 -0.50
CA LEU A 16 -21.63 6.01 -0.35
C LEU A 16 -21.84 5.30 -1.68
N VAL A 17 -22.61 5.92 -2.58
CA VAL A 17 -23.03 5.36 -3.87
C VAL A 17 -22.78 6.38 -4.97
N CYS A 18 -22.16 5.96 -6.06
CA CYS A 18 -21.92 6.84 -7.20
C CYS A 18 -23.24 7.29 -7.85
N VAL A 19 -23.43 8.60 -8.01
CA VAL A 19 -24.65 9.16 -8.60
C VAL A 19 -24.82 8.88 -10.10
N ILE A 20 -23.76 8.45 -10.78
CA ILE A 20 -23.77 8.19 -12.23
C ILE A 20 -23.98 6.71 -12.55
N CYS A 21 -23.27 5.81 -11.85
CA CYS A 21 -23.31 4.37 -12.15
C CYS A 21 -23.97 3.52 -11.07
N SER A 22 -24.48 4.15 -10.00
CA SER A 22 -25.23 3.52 -8.91
C SER A 22 -24.51 2.40 -8.16
N ARG A 23 -23.18 2.32 -8.27
CA ARG A 23 -22.35 1.37 -7.52
C ARG A 23 -21.96 1.94 -6.16
N ASP A 24 -21.85 1.07 -5.16
CA ASP A 24 -21.26 1.41 -3.87
C ASP A 24 -19.79 1.79 -4.05
N ILE A 25 -19.41 2.97 -3.58
CA ILE A 25 -18.05 3.51 -3.65
C ILE A 25 -17.48 3.91 -2.28
N ALA A 26 -18.29 3.81 -1.22
CA ALA A 26 -17.77 3.98 0.14
C ALA A 26 -16.80 2.86 0.50
N ILE A 27 -15.65 3.26 1.04
CA ILE A 27 -14.70 2.34 1.64
C ILE A 27 -14.92 2.39 3.15
N PRO A 28 -15.34 1.30 3.80
CA PRO A 28 -15.47 1.24 5.25
C PRO A 28 -14.17 1.66 5.96
N ALA A 29 -14.31 2.43 7.04
CA ALA A 29 -13.16 2.89 7.83
C ALA A 29 -12.29 1.72 8.36
N THR A 30 -12.92 0.57 8.63
CA THR A 30 -12.22 -0.66 9.02
C THR A 30 -11.27 -1.17 7.94
N LEU A 31 -11.68 -1.15 6.67
CA LEU A 31 -10.82 -1.55 5.55
C LEU A 31 -9.69 -0.55 5.31
N MET A 32 -9.92 0.74 5.55
CA MET A 32 -8.84 1.74 5.50
C MET A 32 -7.79 1.48 6.58
N ALA A 33 -8.24 1.20 7.82
CA ALA A 33 -7.34 0.87 8.92
C ALA A 33 -6.56 -0.43 8.67
N GLU A 34 -7.22 -1.45 8.12
CA GLU A 34 -6.57 -2.71 7.74
C GLU A 34 -5.50 -2.49 6.65
N ARG A 35 -5.84 -1.73 5.60
CA ARG A 35 -4.88 -1.35 4.55
C ARG A 35 -3.65 -0.66 5.16
N ASP A 36 -3.87 0.31 6.04
CA ASP A 36 -2.78 1.07 6.65
C ASP A 36 -1.87 0.17 7.49
N GLU A 37 -2.44 -0.79 8.22
CA GLU A 37 -1.68 -1.78 8.97
C GLU A 37 -0.87 -2.71 8.05
N LEU A 38 -1.47 -3.18 6.94
CA LEU A 38 -0.77 -3.99 5.95
C LEU A 38 0.39 -3.22 5.28
N LEU A 39 0.22 -1.93 5.01
CA LEU A 39 1.28 -1.07 4.49
C LEU A 39 2.45 -0.97 5.47
N ARG A 40 2.18 -0.77 6.77
CA ARG A 40 3.23 -0.75 7.80
C ARG A 40 4.01 -2.07 7.85
N LYS A 41 3.30 -3.20 7.90
CA LYS A 41 3.92 -4.54 7.92
C LYS A 41 4.81 -4.76 6.71
N ARG A 42 4.32 -4.40 5.51
CA ARG A 42 5.09 -4.50 4.27
C ARG A 42 6.38 -3.68 4.34
N ASP A 43 6.30 -2.45 4.85
CA ASP A 43 7.44 -1.54 4.87
C ASP A 43 8.50 -1.99 5.87
N ILE A 44 8.10 -2.54 7.02
CA ILE A 44 8.99 -3.22 7.97
C ILE A 44 9.74 -4.36 7.29
N ILE A 45 9.01 -5.29 6.65
CA ILE A 45 9.61 -6.45 5.98
C ILE A 45 10.58 -6.03 4.87
N ARG A 46 10.25 -4.96 4.12
CA ARG A 46 11.12 -4.43 3.07
C ARG A 46 12.44 -3.90 3.63
N GLU A 47 12.40 -3.19 4.76
CA GLU A 47 13.61 -2.69 5.41
C GLU A 47 14.47 -3.83 5.96
N GLU A 48 13.87 -4.84 6.59
CA GLU A 48 14.57 -6.04 7.05
C GLU A 48 15.25 -6.78 5.90
N LEU A 49 14.54 -6.99 4.79
CA LEU A 49 15.10 -7.59 3.59
C LEU A 49 16.28 -6.78 3.04
N HIS A 50 16.15 -5.45 3.04
CA HIS A 50 17.21 -4.58 2.55
C HIS A 50 18.46 -4.65 3.45
N ARG A 51 18.29 -4.68 4.78
CA ARG A 51 19.37 -4.92 5.75
C ARG A 51 20.08 -6.24 5.51
N ALA A 52 19.33 -7.34 5.44
CA ALA A 52 19.88 -8.67 5.22
C ALA A 52 20.68 -8.75 3.90
N ARG A 53 20.19 -8.13 2.83
CA ARG A 53 20.91 -8.05 1.55
C ARG A 53 22.25 -7.32 1.68
N ARG A 54 22.29 -6.18 2.39
CA ARG A 54 23.54 -5.43 2.64
C ARG A 54 24.53 -6.26 3.46
N GLU A 55 24.06 -6.97 4.48
CA GLU A 55 24.91 -7.84 5.30
C GLU A 55 25.54 -8.97 4.48
N ILE A 56 24.74 -9.62 3.64
CA ILE A 56 25.25 -10.66 2.72
C ILE A 56 26.31 -10.09 1.78
N GLU A 57 26.09 -8.90 1.22
CA GLU A 57 27.04 -8.26 0.31
C GLU A 57 28.36 -7.92 1.02
N MET A 58 28.30 -7.41 2.26
CA MET A 58 29.52 -7.17 3.06
C MET A 58 30.29 -8.46 3.35
N ILE A 59 29.60 -9.57 3.62
CA ILE A 59 30.27 -10.87 3.84
C ILE A 59 30.92 -11.35 2.55
N ARG A 60 30.23 -11.23 1.40
CA ARG A 60 30.73 -11.63 0.09
C ARG A 60 31.96 -10.82 -0.33
N SER A 61 31.92 -9.49 -0.18
CA SER A 61 33.04 -8.62 -0.53
C SER A 61 34.28 -8.91 0.31
N ARG A 62 34.13 -9.10 1.64
CA ARG A 62 35.23 -9.49 2.53
C ARG A 62 35.88 -10.81 2.15
N ARG A 63 35.11 -11.79 1.68
CA ARG A 63 35.64 -13.09 1.20
C ARG A 63 36.39 -12.96 -0.12
N LYS A 64 36.04 -11.99 -0.97
CA LYS A 64 36.70 -11.76 -2.27
C LYS A 64 38.01 -10.97 -2.14
N SER A 65 38.14 -10.15 -1.09
CA SER A 65 39.34 -9.36 -0.80
C SER A 65 40.42 -10.09 -0.01
N ARG A 66 40.19 -11.35 0.41
CA ARG A 66 41.12 -12.19 1.17
C ARG A 66 41.61 -13.33 0.29
#